data_AF-A0A417YTG6-F1
#
_entry.id   AF-A0A417YTG6-F1
#
_cell.length_a   1.000
_cell.length_b   1.000
_cell.length_c   1.000
_cell.angle_alpha   90.00
_cell.angle_beta   90.00
_cell.angle_gamma   90.00
#
_symmetry.space_group_name_H-M   'P 1'
#
loop_
_entity.id
_entity.type
_entity.pdbx_description
1 polymer ?
#
loop_
_entity_poly.entity_id
_entity_poly.type
_entity_poly.pdbx_seq_one_letter_code
_entity_poly.pdbx_strand_id
1 'polypeptide(L)'
;MTQKNTLHILNGQVMYDHFKKTQFLEEEWMIPFNEAMCYGDTCDDLFSPQFTETRAKVHHVTTEQYTDITLKPLKPLFCKNYTHLFLWFDGDMFCQINILTILAWLDQTGYMGSIELHIVGDKYERKESFSLKAEGYDPIYKQVLIQKKSPESIFPDVLKNGIELYLAYLKDDSDLIRTIKKHQHMPEAELVTKLIVEFQHLGLGDTQYLEMIRKYRET
;
A
#
# COMPACT_ATOMS: atom_id res chain seq x y z
N MET A 1 -27.79 -2.25 -21.05
CA MET A 1 -26.44 -1.82 -20.63
C MET A 1 -25.95 -2.84 -19.62
N THR A 2 -25.00 -3.69 -20.00
CA THR A 2 -24.38 -4.67 -19.10
C THR A 2 -23.69 -3.91 -17.98
N GLN A 3 -24.11 -4.14 -16.74
CA GLN A 3 -23.48 -3.56 -15.56
C GLN A 3 -22.00 -3.97 -15.59
N LYS A 4 -21.08 -3.00 -15.62
CA LYS A 4 -19.65 -3.28 -15.53
C LYS A 4 -19.40 -3.88 -14.15
N ASN A 5 -19.25 -5.20 -14.12
CA ASN A 5 -19.12 -6.01 -12.90
C ASN A 5 -17.68 -6.06 -12.36
N THR A 6 -16.81 -5.22 -12.93
CA THR A 6 -15.38 -5.20 -12.70
C THR A 6 -14.94 -3.85 -12.15
N LEU A 7 -14.01 -3.86 -11.19
CA LEU A 7 -13.33 -2.69 -10.67
C LEU A 7 -11.82 -2.93 -10.62
N HIS A 8 -11.05 -1.96 -11.07
CA HIS A 8 -9.59 -1.95 -11.06
C HIS A 8 -9.11 -1.03 -9.95
N ILE A 9 -8.31 -1.55 -9.03
CA ILE A 9 -7.70 -0.79 -7.94
C ILE A 9 -6.22 -0.64 -8.29
N LEU A 10 -5.77 0.60 -8.40
CA LEU A 10 -4.43 0.95 -8.86
C LEU A 10 -3.60 1.51 -7.70
N ASN A 11 -2.30 1.21 -7.69
CA ASN A 11 -1.38 1.73 -6.67
C ASN A 11 -1.18 3.25 -6.81
N GLY A 12 -1.98 4.02 -6.06
CA GLY A 12 -1.90 5.47 -5.99
C GLY A 12 -2.36 6.23 -7.24
N GLN A 13 -2.34 7.55 -7.12
CA GLN A 13 -2.85 8.49 -8.13
C GLN A 13 -2.02 8.49 -9.43
N VAL A 14 -0.71 8.29 -9.34
CA VAL A 14 0.20 8.35 -10.50
C VAL A 14 -0.13 7.25 -11.51
N MET A 15 -0.32 6.02 -11.05
CA MET A 15 -0.70 4.89 -11.91
C MET A 15 -2.08 5.11 -12.52
N TYR A 16 -3.04 5.62 -11.72
CA TYR A 16 -4.38 5.96 -12.21
C TYR A 16 -4.36 7.00 -13.32
N ASP A 17 -3.60 8.10 -13.14
CA ASP A 17 -3.50 9.15 -14.15
C ASP A 17 -2.81 8.63 -15.43
N HIS A 18 -1.82 7.75 -15.29
CA HIS A 18 -1.18 7.09 -16.42
C HIS A 18 -2.18 6.21 -17.21
N PHE A 19 -2.93 5.35 -16.53
CA PHE A 19 -3.88 4.43 -17.16
C PHE A 19 -5.00 5.20 -17.86
N LYS A 20 -5.48 6.28 -17.24
CA LYS A 20 -6.47 7.18 -17.82
C LYS A 20 -5.94 7.91 -19.04
N LYS A 21 -4.71 8.43 -18.99
CA LYS A 21 -4.09 9.16 -20.11
C LYS A 21 -3.82 8.27 -21.31
N THR A 22 -3.41 7.03 -21.07
CA THR A 22 -3.08 6.04 -22.12
C THR A 22 -4.27 5.23 -22.58
N GLN A 23 -5.43 5.39 -21.93
CA GLN A 23 -6.64 4.58 -22.14
C GLN A 23 -6.36 3.08 -22.00
N PHE A 24 -5.45 2.70 -21.09
CA PHE A 24 -4.96 1.33 -20.96
C PHE A 24 -6.08 0.31 -20.67
N LEU A 25 -7.07 0.70 -19.87
CA LEU A 25 -8.26 -0.11 -19.54
C LEU A 25 -9.54 0.42 -20.21
N GLU A 26 -9.39 1.18 -21.29
CA GLU A 26 -10.50 1.78 -22.04
C GLU A 26 -11.51 2.52 -21.14
N GLU A 27 -12.73 1.97 -21.01
CA GLU A 27 -13.80 2.54 -20.21
C GLU A 27 -14.07 1.78 -18.88
N GLU A 28 -13.19 0.87 -18.46
CA GLU A 28 -13.40 0.13 -17.21
C GLU A 28 -13.36 1.05 -15.98
N TRP A 29 -14.03 0.61 -14.90
CA TRP A 29 -14.01 1.36 -13.66
C TRP A 29 -12.67 1.17 -12.97
N MET A 30 -11.97 2.27 -12.72
CA MET A 30 -10.70 2.30 -11.99
C MET A 30 -10.77 3.27 -10.81
N ILE A 31 -10.09 2.93 -9.74
CA ILE A 31 -9.88 3.78 -8.57
C ILE A 31 -8.41 3.73 -8.13
N PRO A 32 -7.83 4.84 -7.66
CA PRO A 32 -6.54 4.83 -7.01
C PRO A 32 -6.68 4.45 -5.53
N PHE A 33 -5.75 3.64 -5.02
CA PHE A 33 -5.55 3.41 -3.59
C PHE A 33 -4.47 4.37 -3.07
N ASN A 34 -4.90 5.52 -2.55
CA ASN A 34 -4.03 6.60 -2.09
C ASN A 34 -3.76 6.49 -0.58
N GLU A 35 -2.99 5.49 -0.17
CA GLU A 35 -2.62 5.27 1.23
C GLU A 35 -1.22 4.64 1.31
N ALA A 36 -0.52 4.85 2.43
CA ALA A 36 0.80 4.31 2.71
C ALA A 36 0.76 3.47 4.00
N MET A 37 0.22 2.25 3.91
CA MET A 37 -0.03 1.40 5.09
C MET A 37 1.24 0.84 5.73
N CYS A 38 2.38 0.92 5.05
CA CYS A 38 3.67 0.54 5.61
C CYS A 38 4.24 1.58 6.58
N TYR A 39 3.58 2.73 6.76
CA TYR A 39 4.04 3.81 7.63
C TYR A 39 3.02 4.18 8.71
N GLY A 40 3.48 4.40 9.94
CA GLY A 40 2.68 4.81 11.08
C GLY A 40 1.70 3.76 11.62
N ASP A 41 0.90 4.17 12.60
CA ASP A 41 -0.06 3.31 13.29
C ASP A 41 -1.36 3.12 12.49
N THR A 42 -2.05 2.02 12.78
CA THR A 42 -3.33 1.65 12.17
C THR A 42 -4.19 0.89 13.17
N CYS A 43 -5.43 0.53 12.80
CA CYS A 43 -6.36 -0.19 13.66
C CYS A 43 -7.02 -1.35 12.92
N ASP A 44 -7.67 -2.23 13.66
CA ASP A 44 -8.33 -3.42 13.13
C ASP A 44 -9.60 -3.11 12.33
N ASP A 45 -10.37 -2.09 12.71
CA ASP A 45 -11.58 -1.67 11.96
C ASP A 45 -11.23 -0.76 10.77
N LEU A 46 -10.97 -1.36 9.60
CA LEU A 46 -10.45 -0.67 8.42
C LEU A 46 -11.47 0.29 7.79
N PHE A 47 -11.00 1.50 7.44
CA PHE A 47 -11.82 2.61 6.90
C PHE A 47 -12.98 3.09 7.79
N SER A 48 -12.97 2.72 9.07
CA SER A 48 -13.85 3.29 10.09
C SER A 48 -13.52 4.75 10.42
N PRO A 49 -14.37 5.46 11.20
CA PRO A 49 -14.02 6.76 11.74
C PRO A 49 -12.73 6.76 12.58
N GLN A 50 -12.52 5.70 13.38
CA GLN A 50 -11.29 5.54 14.17
C GLN A 50 -10.07 5.37 13.28
N PHE A 51 -10.18 4.56 12.23
CA PHE A 51 -9.14 4.40 11.22
C PHE A 51 -8.80 5.75 10.58
N THR A 52 -9.82 6.48 10.16
CA THR A 52 -9.68 7.80 9.53
C THR A 52 -8.96 8.79 10.43
N GLU A 53 -9.33 8.86 11.71
CA GLU A 53 -8.65 9.73 12.67
C GLU A 53 -7.19 9.32 12.88
N THR A 54 -6.94 8.02 13.02
CA THR A 54 -5.59 7.46 13.20
C THR A 54 -4.70 7.77 12.00
N ARG A 55 -5.19 7.50 10.79
CA ARG A 55 -4.42 7.68 9.55
C ARG A 55 -4.24 9.15 9.17
N ALA A 56 -5.23 10.01 9.41
CA ALA A 56 -5.07 11.45 9.22
C ALA A 56 -3.94 12.02 10.09
N LYS A 57 -3.82 11.57 11.34
CA LYS A 57 -2.71 11.94 12.25
C LYS A 57 -1.35 11.48 11.74
N VAL A 58 -1.27 10.23 11.24
CA VAL A 58 -0.03 9.67 10.66
C VAL A 58 0.46 10.52 9.48
N HIS A 59 -0.45 11.00 8.64
CA HIS A 59 -0.12 11.81 7.46
C HIS A 59 -0.01 13.31 7.76
N HIS A 60 -0.18 13.73 9.02
CA HIS A 60 -0.16 15.14 9.42
C HIS A 60 -1.19 16.01 8.65
N VAL A 61 -2.36 15.45 8.35
CA VAL A 61 -3.47 16.13 7.66
C VAL A 61 -4.74 16.13 8.50
N THR A 62 -5.72 16.96 8.13
CA THR A 62 -7.05 16.89 8.74
C THR A 62 -7.80 15.63 8.28
N THR A 63 -8.79 15.20 9.06
CA THR A 63 -9.67 14.09 8.66
C THR A 63 -10.46 14.38 7.38
N GLU A 64 -10.78 15.65 7.11
CA GLU A 64 -11.40 16.09 5.86
C GLU A 64 -10.46 15.92 4.67
N GLN A 65 -9.21 16.38 4.79
CA GLN A 65 -8.19 16.20 3.73
C GLN A 65 -7.94 14.71 3.47
N TYR A 66 -7.81 13.91 4.53
CA TYR A 66 -7.66 12.46 4.42
C TYR A 66 -8.86 11.81 3.71
N THR A 67 -10.08 12.21 4.10
CA THR A 67 -11.30 11.72 3.45
C THR A 67 -11.30 12.04 1.97
N ASP A 68 -10.84 13.23 1.58
CA ASP A 68 -10.83 13.68 0.20
C ASP A 68 -9.82 12.95 -0.68
N ILE A 69 -8.64 12.69 -0.12
CA ILE A 69 -7.52 12.05 -0.84
C ILE A 69 -7.67 10.52 -0.87
N THR A 70 -8.13 9.92 0.22
CA THR A 70 -8.11 8.46 0.39
C THR A 70 -9.51 7.85 0.30
N LEU A 71 -10.50 8.34 1.07
CA LEU A 71 -11.81 7.66 1.15
C LEU A 71 -12.75 7.97 -0.02
N LYS A 72 -12.80 9.22 -0.49
CA LYS A 72 -13.65 9.61 -1.63
C LYS A 72 -13.32 8.79 -2.88
N PRO A 73 -12.03 8.59 -3.27
CA PRO A 73 -11.69 7.72 -4.39
C PRO A 73 -12.10 6.26 -4.21
N LEU A 74 -12.13 5.75 -2.97
CA LEU A 74 -12.53 4.37 -2.65
C LEU A 74 -14.04 4.17 -2.59
N LYS A 75 -14.86 5.22 -2.63
CA LYS A 75 -16.32 5.12 -2.59
C LYS A 75 -16.93 4.12 -3.59
N PRO A 76 -16.43 3.97 -4.84
CA PRO A 76 -16.92 2.92 -5.74
C PRO A 76 -16.75 1.52 -5.16
N LEU A 77 -15.62 1.23 -4.51
CA LEU A 77 -15.37 -0.06 -3.84
C LEU A 77 -16.35 -0.31 -2.70
N PHE A 78 -16.68 0.72 -1.93
CA PHE A 78 -17.54 0.59 -0.74
C PHE A 78 -19.04 0.47 -1.07
N CYS A 79 -19.49 1.11 -2.15
CA CYS A 79 -20.93 1.30 -2.41
C CYS A 79 -21.48 0.43 -3.55
N LYS A 80 -20.62 -0.26 -4.31
CA LYS A 80 -21.06 -1.04 -5.48
C LYS A 80 -20.67 -2.51 -5.32
N ASN A 81 -21.54 -3.38 -5.81
CA ASN A 81 -21.30 -4.82 -5.81
C ASN A 81 -20.60 -5.23 -7.11
N TYR A 82 -19.27 -5.20 -7.09
CA TYR A 82 -18.44 -5.74 -8.17
C TYR A 82 -18.22 -7.24 -7.95
N THR A 83 -18.31 -8.06 -9.00
CA THR A 83 -18.07 -9.51 -8.88
C THR A 83 -16.63 -9.90 -9.15
N HIS A 84 -15.86 -9.01 -9.78
CA HIS A 84 -14.46 -9.19 -10.12
C HIS A 84 -13.67 -7.93 -9.74
N LEU A 85 -12.57 -8.09 -9.01
CA LEU A 85 -11.62 -7.03 -8.69
C LEU A 85 -10.27 -7.33 -9.32
N PHE A 86 -9.65 -6.32 -9.94
CA PHE A 86 -8.27 -6.37 -10.38
C PHE A 86 -7.42 -5.43 -9.53
N LEU A 87 -6.36 -5.94 -8.91
CA LEU A 87 -5.41 -5.15 -8.13
C LEU A 87 -4.14 -4.95 -8.96
N TRP A 88 -3.74 -3.71 -9.23
CA TRP A 88 -2.54 -3.39 -10.01
C TRP A 88 -1.52 -2.69 -9.13
N PHE A 89 -0.42 -3.38 -8.82
CA PHE A 89 0.56 -2.97 -7.83
C PHE A 89 1.96 -3.41 -8.23
N ASP A 90 2.97 -2.67 -7.79
CA ASP A 90 4.37 -3.05 -7.98
C ASP A 90 4.77 -4.17 -7.01
N GLY A 91 5.97 -4.73 -7.18
CA GLY A 91 6.49 -5.82 -6.35
C GLY A 91 7.17 -5.41 -5.03
N ASP A 92 7.19 -4.11 -4.72
CA ASP A 92 7.87 -3.57 -3.53
C ASP A 92 7.08 -3.77 -2.22
N MET A 93 7.75 -3.54 -1.10
CA MET A 93 7.18 -3.64 0.25
C MET A 93 5.95 -2.74 0.43
N PHE A 94 6.03 -1.47 0.02
CA PHE A 94 4.94 -0.49 0.14
C PHE A 94 3.64 -1.03 -0.48
N CYS A 95 3.75 -1.52 -1.71
CA CYS A 95 2.65 -2.08 -2.47
C CYS A 95 2.07 -3.32 -1.79
N GLN A 96 2.91 -4.23 -1.30
CA GLN A 96 2.43 -5.47 -0.67
C GLN A 96 1.65 -5.20 0.61
N ILE A 97 2.05 -4.20 1.40
CA ILE A 97 1.34 -3.83 2.63
C ILE A 97 -0.01 -3.15 2.31
N ASN A 98 -0.07 -2.39 1.22
CA ASN A 98 -1.33 -1.86 0.72
C ASN A 98 -2.27 -2.96 0.19
N ILE A 99 -1.76 -3.93 -0.56
CA ILE A 99 -2.54 -5.09 -1.02
C ILE A 99 -3.10 -5.86 0.18
N LEU A 100 -2.27 -6.16 1.18
CA LEU A 100 -2.73 -6.84 2.40
C LEU A 100 -3.87 -6.08 3.10
N THR A 101 -3.80 -4.75 3.11
CA THR A 101 -4.86 -3.91 3.69
C THR A 101 -6.16 -3.98 2.90
N ILE A 102 -6.08 -3.94 1.56
CA ILE A 102 -7.27 -4.09 0.70
C ILE A 102 -7.90 -5.46 0.90
N LEU A 103 -7.10 -6.53 0.89
CA LEU A 103 -7.59 -7.91 1.06
C LEU A 103 -8.23 -8.12 2.43
N ALA A 104 -7.64 -7.57 3.49
CA ALA A 104 -8.20 -7.62 4.83
C ALA A 104 -9.54 -6.89 4.95
N TRP A 105 -9.66 -5.70 4.36
CA TRP A 105 -10.94 -4.99 4.35
C TRP A 105 -12.02 -5.75 3.56
N LEU A 106 -11.64 -6.36 2.43
CA LEU A 106 -12.54 -7.22 1.66
C LEU A 106 -13.00 -8.44 2.46
N ASP A 107 -12.13 -9.01 3.28
CA ASP A 107 -12.46 -10.11 4.20
C ASP A 107 -13.45 -9.64 5.29
N GLN A 108 -13.14 -8.52 5.95
CA GLN A 108 -13.99 -7.91 6.99
C GLN A 108 -15.42 -7.60 6.50
N THR A 109 -15.57 -7.28 5.22
CA THR A 109 -16.85 -6.96 4.59
C THR A 109 -17.53 -8.15 3.91
N GLY A 110 -16.93 -9.35 3.98
CA GLY A 110 -17.50 -10.58 3.42
C GLY A 110 -17.53 -10.60 1.90
N TYR A 111 -16.53 -10.02 1.24
CA TYR A 111 -16.46 -10.01 -0.22
C TYR A 111 -16.23 -11.41 -0.80
N MET A 112 -17.21 -11.90 -1.59
CA MET A 112 -17.19 -13.26 -2.16
C MET A 112 -16.74 -13.34 -3.63
N GLY A 113 -16.48 -12.20 -4.27
CA GLY A 113 -16.11 -12.13 -5.69
C GLY A 113 -14.73 -12.73 -5.98
N SER A 114 -14.32 -12.69 -7.25
CA SER A 114 -12.95 -13.05 -7.64
C SER A 114 -12.04 -11.84 -7.55
N ILE A 115 -10.79 -12.08 -7.13
CA ILE A 115 -9.75 -11.05 -7.06
C ILE A 115 -8.60 -11.55 -7.93
N GLU A 116 -8.12 -10.72 -8.83
CA GLU A 116 -6.91 -10.98 -9.61
C GLU A 116 -5.87 -9.90 -9.28
N LEU A 117 -4.76 -10.33 -8.70
CA LEU A 117 -3.61 -9.48 -8.38
C LEU A 117 -2.66 -9.49 -9.57
N HIS A 118 -2.40 -8.32 -10.13
CA HIS A 118 -1.41 -8.08 -11.17
C HIS A 118 -0.20 -7.35 -10.58
N ILE A 119 0.95 -8.01 -10.63
CA ILE A 119 2.23 -7.37 -10.33
C ILE A 119 2.75 -6.72 -11.62
N VAL A 120 3.04 -5.43 -11.56
CA VAL A 120 3.48 -4.64 -12.72
C VAL A 120 4.96 -4.27 -12.62
N GLY A 121 5.56 -3.93 -13.77
CA GLY A 121 6.91 -3.35 -13.86
C GLY A 121 6.89 -1.83 -14.00
N ASP A 122 8.07 -1.23 -14.22
CA ASP A 122 8.28 0.23 -14.25
C ASP A 122 7.42 0.98 -15.28
N LYS A 123 6.95 0.32 -16.34
CA LYS A 123 6.06 0.93 -17.35
C LYS A 123 4.61 0.46 -17.18
N TYR A 124 4.30 -0.04 -16.00
CA TYR A 124 3.02 -0.63 -15.60
C TYR A 124 2.57 -1.81 -16.46
N GLU A 125 3.50 -2.44 -17.17
CA GLU A 125 3.23 -3.68 -17.88
C GLU A 125 3.06 -4.82 -16.87
N ARG A 126 2.01 -5.63 -17.05
CA ARG A 126 1.78 -6.80 -16.20
C ARG A 126 2.91 -7.80 -16.36
N LYS A 127 3.58 -8.13 -15.25
CA LYS A 127 4.63 -9.15 -15.16
C LYS A 127 4.07 -10.49 -14.70
N GLU A 128 3.28 -10.45 -13.63
CA GLU A 128 2.72 -11.65 -12.99
C GLU A 128 1.24 -11.44 -12.67
N SER A 129 0.51 -12.55 -12.53
CA SER A 129 -0.90 -12.53 -12.14
C SER A 129 -1.22 -13.67 -11.18
N PHE A 130 -2.04 -13.39 -10.16
CA PHE A 130 -2.46 -14.35 -9.16
C PHE A 130 -3.96 -14.25 -8.91
N SER A 131 -4.66 -15.38 -8.90
CA SER A 131 -6.07 -15.43 -8.49
C SER A 131 -6.16 -15.61 -6.98
N LEU A 132 -6.95 -14.75 -6.32
CA LEU A 132 -7.07 -14.67 -4.87
C LEU A 132 -8.55 -14.71 -4.43
N LYS A 133 -8.72 -15.01 -3.14
CA LYS A 133 -9.95 -14.82 -2.37
C LYS A 133 -9.63 -13.95 -1.16
N ALA A 134 -10.62 -13.16 -0.72
CA ALA A 134 -10.44 -12.28 0.43
C ALA A 134 -10.41 -13.03 1.76
N GLU A 135 -11.07 -14.20 1.83
CA GLU A 135 -11.18 -15.01 3.05
C GLU A 135 -9.80 -15.32 3.66
N GLY A 136 -9.63 -14.97 4.93
CA GLY A 136 -8.44 -15.28 5.73
C GLY A 136 -7.41 -14.16 5.81
N TYR A 137 -7.60 -13.03 5.11
CA TYR A 137 -6.66 -11.90 5.15
C TYR A 137 -6.84 -10.95 6.32
N ASP A 138 -8.03 -10.84 6.93
CA ASP A 138 -8.23 -10.04 8.14
C ASP A 138 -7.35 -10.49 9.32
N PRO A 139 -7.32 -11.78 9.71
CA PRO A 139 -6.44 -12.23 10.79
C PRO A 139 -4.95 -12.05 10.45
N ILE A 140 -4.56 -12.24 9.19
CA ILE A 140 -3.18 -12.00 8.73
C ILE A 140 -2.83 -10.52 8.86
N TYR A 141 -3.70 -9.61 8.42
CA TYR A 141 -3.51 -8.17 8.58
C TYR A 141 -3.33 -7.80 10.05
N LYS A 142 -4.18 -8.30 10.95
CA LYS A 142 -4.05 -8.05 12.39
C LYS A 142 -2.71 -8.56 12.92
N GLN A 143 -2.29 -9.74 12.51
CA GLN A 143 -0.99 -10.30 12.90
C GLN A 143 0.18 -9.44 12.42
N VAL A 144 0.16 -8.97 11.18
CA VAL A 144 1.29 -8.21 10.60
C VAL A 144 1.25 -6.74 10.99
N LEU A 145 0.14 -6.04 10.78
CA LEU A 145 0.07 -4.58 10.91
C LEU A 145 -0.23 -4.11 12.32
N ILE A 146 -0.85 -4.95 13.16
CA ILE A 146 -1.12 -4.61 14.57
C ILE A 146 -0.10 -5.28 15.49
N GLN A 147 0.06 -6.60 15.39
CA GLN A 147 0.94 -7.36 16.28
C GLN A 147 2.41 -7.38 15.85
N LYS A 148 2.72 -6.90 14.63
CA LYS A 148 4.07 -6.86 14.05
C LYS A 148 4.75 -8.23 14.01
N LYS A 149 4.01 -9.27 13.61
CA LYS A 149 4.49 -10.65 13.50
C LYS A 149 4.33 -11.19 12.08
N SER A 150 5.27 -12.04 11.68
CA SER A 150 5.16 -12.78 10.41
C SER A 150 4.03 -13.81 10.49
N PRO A 151 3.22 -13.97 9.43
CA PRO A 151 2.27 -15.08 9.33
C PRO A 151 2.99 -16.39 9.04
N GLU A 152 2.37 -17.53 9.38
CA GLU A 152 2.93 -18.85 9.07
C GLU A 152 2.93 -19.13 7.56
N SER A 153 1.85 -18.73 6.88
CA SER A 153 1.69 -18.86 5.44
C SER A 153 0.87 -17.71 4.88
N ILE A 154 1.23 -17.25 3.69
CA ILE A 154 0.46 -16.30 2.90
C ILE A 154 0.77 -16.58 1.43
N PHE A 155 -0.21 -16.36 0.56
CA PHE A 155 -0.08 -16.50 -0.88
C PHE A 155 -0.47 -15.18 -1.53
N PRO A 156 0.17 -14.72 -2.63
CA PRO A 156 1.37 -15.29 -3.25
C PRO A 156 2.65 -14.96 -2.47
N ASP A 157 3.76 -15.59 -2.87
CA ASP A 157 5.09 -15.38 -2.26
C ASP A 157 5.53 -13.91 -2.28
N VAL A 158 5.07 -13.12 -3.25
CA VAL A 158 5.36 -11.68 -3.27
C VAL A 158 4.81 -10.96 -2.04
N LEU A 159 3.61 -11.32 -1.55
CA LEU A 159 3.07 -10.77 -0.29
C LEU A 159 3.92 -11.17 0.91
N LYS A 160 4.39 -12.43 0.95
CA LYS A 160 5.30 -12.91 1.99
C LYS A 160 6.58 -12.07 2.02
N ASN A 161 7.20 -11.88 0.87
CA ASN A 161 8.43 -11.08 0.74
C ASN A 161 8.22 -9.63 1.20
N GLY A 162 7.11 -9.01 0.78
CA GLY A 162 6.76 -7.66 1.22
C GLY A 162 6.55 -7.54 2.73
N ILE A 163 5.91 -8.54 3.36
CA ILE A 163 5.73 -8.59 4.81
C ILE A 163 7.07 -8.75 5.54
N GLU A 164 7.96 -9.62 5.04
CA GLU A 164 9.30 -9.82 5.62
C GLU A 164 10.12 -8.53 5.54
N LEU A 165 10.09 -7.83 4.40
CA LEU A 165 10.72 -6.51 4.24
C LEU A 165 10.12 -5.49 5.20
N TYR A 166 8.79 -5.45 5.36
CA TYR A 166 8.11 -4.55 6.29
C TYR A 166 8.53 -4.77 7.74
N LEU A 167 8.55 -6.03 8.20
CA LEU A 167 8.94 -6.35 9.57
C LEU A 167 10.43 -6.10 9.82
N ALA A 168 11.29 -6.28 8.80
CA ALA A 168 12.69 -5.89 8.88
C ALA A 168 12.86 -4.37 8.92
N TYR A 169 12.10 -3.64 8.11
CA TYR A 169 12.07 -2.17 8.06
C TYR A 169 11.71 -1.53 9.41
N LEU A 170 10.79 -2.14 10.18
CA LEU A 170 10.37 -1.64 11.49
C LEU A 170 11.45 -1.75 12.59
N LYS A 171 12.55 -2.48 12.38
CA LYS A 171 13.59 -2.64 13.40
C LYS A 171 14.47 -1.39 13.48
N ASP A 172 14.75 -0.94 14.71
CA ASP A 172 15.59 0.24 15.01
C ASP A 172 17.06 0.11 14.55
N ASP A 173 17.49 -1.10 14.16
CA ASP A 173 18.82 -1.43 13.65
C ASP A 173 18.81 -1.94 12.19
N SER A 174 17.72 -1.70 11.47
CA SER A 174 17.58 -2.05 10.05
C SER A 174 18.69 -1.45 9.19
N ASP A 175 18.98 -2.06 8.04
CA ASP A 175 19.98 -1.56 7.09
C ASP A 175 19.73 -0.11 6.70
N LEU A 176 18.45 0.27 6.51
CA LEU A 176 18.04 1.64 6.23
C LEU A 176 18.48 2.60 7.34
N ILE A 177 18.19 2.27 8.60
CA ILE A 177 18.54 3.12 9.74
C ILE A 177 20.07 3.17 9.93
N ARG A 178 20.78 2.06 9.74
CA ARG A 178 22.26 2.02 9.76
C ARG A 178 22.84 2.93 8.69
N THR A 179 22.29 2.89 7.47
CA THR A 179 22.73 3.76 6.37
C THR A 179 22.46 5.23 6.68
N ILE A 180 21.29 5.59 7.21
CA ILE A 180 20.98 6.96 7.65
C ILE A 180 22.01 7.42 8.70
N LYS A 181 22.24 6.60 9.73
CA LYS A 181 23.17 6.92 10.83
C LYS A 181 24.62 7.03 10.38
N LYS A 182 25.02 6.34 9.31
CA LYS A 182 26.38 6.42 8.73
C LYS A 182 26.62 7.72 7.96
N HIS A 183 25.57 8.35 7.43
CA HIS A 183 25.67 9.52 6.55
C HIS A 183 25.18 10.81 7.23
N GLN A 184 25.50 11.03 8.51
CA GLN A 184 25.05 12.19 9.30
C GLN A 184 25.36 13.55 8.65
N HIS A 185 26.50 13.66 7.96
CA HIS A 185 26.99 14.91 7.39
C HIS A 185 26.55 15.15 5.94
N MET A 186 25.88 14.18 5.30
CA MET A 186 25.38 14.35 3.94
C MET A 186 24.18 15.31 3.94
N PRO A 187 24.02 16.23 2.99
CA PRO A 187 22.80 17.04 2.87
C PRO A 187 21.55 16.15 2.79
N GLU A 188 20.43 16.57 3.40
CA GLU A 188 19.19 15.77 3.45
C GLU A 188 18.74 15.33 2.05
N ALA A 189 18.70 16.25 1.09
CA ALA A 189 18.28 15.97 -0.29
C ALA A 189 19.17 14.94 -1.01
N GLU A 190 20.48 15.00 -0.77
CA GLU A 190 21.44 14.03 -1.33
C GLU A 190 21.25 12.65 -0.70
N LEU A 191 21.02 12.59 0.61
CA LEU A 191 20.76 11.33 1.31
C LEU A 191 19.43 10.72 0.87
N VAL A 192 18.36 11.52 0.74
CA VAL A 192 17.06 11.04 0.20
C VAL A 192 17.26 10.40 -1.17
N THR A 193 17.95 11.08 -2.10
CA THR A 193 18.23 10.55 -3.44
C THR A 193 19.00 9.23 -3.37
N LYS A 194 20.01 9.15 -2.50
CA LYS A 194 20.77 7.92 -2.28
C LYS A 194 19.90 6.78 -1.73
N LEU A 195 19.03 7.06 -0.76
CA LEU A 195 18.16 6.06 -0.15
C LEU A 195 17.11 5.53 -1.13
N ILE A 196 16.52 6.39 -1.97
CA ILE A 196 15.58 5.97 -3.01
C ILE A 196 16.23 4.94 -3.95
N VAL A 197 17.48 5.17 -4.34
CA VAL A 197 18.22 4.25 -5.23
C VAL A 197 18.61 2.95 -4.50
N GLU A 198 19.15 3.05 -3.29
CA GLU A 198 19.68 1.90 -2.54
C GLU A 198 18.57 1.00 -1.98
N PHE A 199 17.44 1.59 -1.58
CA PHE A 199 16.31 0.91 -0.94
C PHE A 199 15.04 0.93 -1.81
N GLN A 200 15.20 0.89 -3.14
CA GLN A 200 14.08 0.86 -4.08
C GLN A 200 13.04 -0.25 -3.77
N HIS A 201 13.48 -1.39 -3.23
CA HIS A 201 12.63 -2.51 -2.85
C HIS A 201 11.66 -2.20 -1.70
N LEU A 202 11.85 -1.10 -0.97
CA LEU A 202 10.93 -0.64 0.05
C LEU A 202 9.76 0.17 -0.53
N GLY A 203 9.89 0.74 -1.74
CA GLY A 203 8.84 1.57 -2.34
C GLY A 203 8.55 2.89 -1.61
N LEU A 204 9.45 3.36 -0.74
CA LEU A 204 9.27 4.59 0.02
C LEU A 204 9.59 5.83 -0.83
N GLY A 205 8.82 6.90 -0.62
CA GLY A 205 9.00 8.19 -1.26
C GLY A 205 9.98 9.13 -0.53
N ASP A 206 10.22 10.28 -1.13
CA ASP A 206 11.08 11.34 -0.60
C ASP A 206 10.64 11.83 0.77
N THR A 207 9.34 12.01 0.97
CA THR A 207 8.74 12.49 2.22
C THR A 207 9.01 11.51 3.35
N GLN A 208 8.79 10.21 3.13
CA GLN A 208 9.06 9.20 4.16
C GLN A 208 10.56 9.12 4.50
N TYR A 209 11.44 9.14 3.48
CA TYR A 209 12.87 9.15 3.75
C TYR A 209 13.32 10.40 4.50
N LEU A 210 12.77 11.57 4.16
CA LEU A 210 13.10 12.83 4.83
C LEU A 210 12.71 12.81 6.31
N GLU A 211 11.51 12.31 6.63
CA GLU A 211 11.06 12.14 8.03
C GLU A 211 11.96 11.18 8.81
N MET A 212 12.34 10.05 8.20
CA MET A 212 13.25 9.09 8.81
C MET A 212 14.66 9.68 9.03
N ILE A 213 15.18 10.42 8.06
CA ILE A 213 16.47 11.10 8.17
C ILE A 213 16.45 12.04 9.37
N ARG A 214 15.43 12.90 9.48
CA ARG A 214 15.30 13.85 10.60
C ARG A 214 15.19 13.13 11.94
N LYS A 215 14.36 12.09 12.01
CA LYS A 215 14.19 11.29 13.23
C LYS A 215 15.49 10.63 13.71
N TYR A 216 16.30 10.07 12.81
CA TYR A 216 17.47 9.24 13.19
C TYR A 216 18.82 9.95 13.10
N ARG A 217 18.86 11.21 12.62
CA ARG A 217 20.04 12.07 12.74
C ARG A 217 20.10 12.87 14.05
N GLU A 218 18.94 13.08 14.68
CA GLU A 218 18.84 13.81 15.94
C GLU A 218 19.18 12.97 17.18
N THR A 219 19.48 11.68 17.01
CA THR A 219 19.95 10.73 18.06
C THR A 219 21.38 10.29 17.82
#